data_AF-A0AAV2U0W7-F1
#
_entry.id   AF-A0AAV2U0W7-F1
#
_cell.length_a   1.000
_cell.length_b   1.000
_cell.length_c   1.000
_cell.angle_alpha   90.00
_cell.angle_beta   90.00
_cell.angle_gamma   90.00
#
_symmetry.space_group_name_H-M   'P 1'
#
loop_
_entity.id
_entity.type
_entity.pdbx_description
1 polymer ?
#
loop_
_entity_poly.entity_id
_entity_poly.type
_entity_poly.pdbx_seq_one_letter_code
_entity_poly.pdbx_strand_id
1 'polypeptide(L)'
;MNAAKNSANILLITGKPGTGKTTLISRVFELLSQRTDVSSNGFITEEVRENHRRIGFDIVLLGSATSVARRAPLARCVGYGVNSRGPRVGQYVVDLPSFEGLAIPCIQSVLNGVGNQRPEGDRKKLTVCIIDEIGKMELSSSNFTKHIQQLINKVSSSGCLNTVLLATVPSSRRPDGLRGIRLVDDLCSRPDVSLFEVSFSNRDSLVKQVYDATIGHMAH
;
A
#
# COMPACT_ATOMS: atom_id res chain seq x y z
N MET A 1 -24.87 -19.56 12.46
CA MET A 1 -23.64 -19.60 13.26
C MET A 1 -22.85 -18.34 12.95
N ASN A 2 -22.81 -17.41 13.91
CA ASN A 2 -22.21 -16.09 13.75
C ASN A 2 -20.69 -16.22 13.62
N ALA A 3 -20.15 -16.03 12.42
CA ALA A 3 -18.75 -15.70 12.26
C ALA A 3 -18.56 -14.31 12.85
N ALA A 4 -17.90 -14.22 14.00
CA ALA A 4 -17.30 -12.97 14.44
C ALA A 4 -16.39 -12.51 13.29
N LYS A 5 -16.85 -11.52 12.52
CA LYS A 5 -16.03 -10.87 11.48
C LYS A 5 -14.90 -10.18 12.23
N ASN A 6 -13.76 -10.85 12.28
CA ASN A 6 -12.53 -10.23 12.75
C ASN A 6 -12.18 -9.14 11.73
N SER A 7 -12.60 -7.91 11.97
CA SER A 7 -12.35 -6.78 11.09
C SER A 7 -10.87 -6.42 11.21
N ALA A 8 -10.04 -7.03 10.36
CA ALA A 8 -8.61 -6.78 10.30
C ALA A 8 -8.35 -5.39 9.71
N ASN A 9 -7.75 -4.48 10.48
CA ASN A 9 -7.43 -3.13 10.00
C ASN A 9 -6.30 -3.11 8.96
N ILE A 10 -5.66 -4.26 8.71
CA ILE A 10 -4.60 -4.42 7.71
C ILE A 10 -5.08 -5.40 6.65
N LEU A 11 -5.28 -4.88 5.45
CA LEU A 11 -5.68 -5.63 4.26
C LEU A 11 -4.48 -5.72 3.32
N LEU A 12 -4.02 -6.94 3.07
CA LEU A 12 -2.93 -7.21 2.16
C LEU A 12 -3.44 -7.84 0.88
N ILE A 13 -2.92 -7.36 -0.25
CA ILE A 13 -3.16 -7.93 -1.57
C ILE A 13 -1.87 -8.57 -2.06
N THR A 14 -1.92 -9.84 -2.43
CA THR A 14 -0.79 -10.54 -3.04
C THR A 14 -1.22 -11.19 -4.34
N GLY A 15 -0.26 -11.54 -5.20
CA GLY A 15 -0.55 -12.12 -6.51
C GLY A 15 0.66 -12.06 -7.42
N LYS A 16 0.70 -12.94 -8.42
CA LYS A 16 1.83 -13.03 -9.37
C LYS A 16 2.10 -11.65 -10.01
N PRO A 17 3.35 -11.31 -10.35
CA PRO A 17 3.62 -10.11 -11.13
C PRO A 17 2.75 -10.07 -12.39
N GLY A 18 2.15 -8.91 -12.69
CA GLY A 18 1.28 -8.74 -13.84
C GLY A 18 -0.19 -9.18 -13.68
N THR A 19 -0.61 -9.74 -12.53
CA THR A 19 -2.04 -10.12 -12.31
C THR A 19 -2.98 -8.93 -12.12
N GLY A 20 -2.47 -7.70 -12.13
CA GLY A 20 -3.27 -6.48 -12.00
C GLY A 20 -3.55 -6.05 -10.56
N LYS A 21 -2.63 -6.30 -9.62
CA LYS A 21 -2.72 -5.82 -8.22
C LYS A 21 -2.90 -4.30 -8.14
N THR A 22 -2.03 -3.55 -8.83
CA THR A 22 -2.13 -2.09 -8.94
C THR A 22 -3.48 -1.67 -9.50
N THR A 23 -3.96 -2.32 -10.58
CA THR A 23 -5.29 -2.05 -11.15
C THR A 23 -6.43 -2.31 -10.15
N LEU A 24 -6.33 -3.36 -9.35
CA LEU A 24 -7.31 -3.65 -8.30
C LEU A 24 -7.31 -2.53 -7.26
N ILE A 25 -6.12 -2.13 -6.76
CA ILE A 25 -6.00 -1.03 -5.80
C ILE A 25 -6.55 0.28 -6.36
N SER A 26 -6.21 0.64 -7.61
CA SER A 26 -6.72 1.86 -8.25
C SER A 26 -8.24 1.88 -8.28
N ARG A 27 -8.88 0.76 -8.65
CA ARG A 27 -10.36 0.65 -8.64
C ARG A 27 -10.95 0.75 -7.24
N VAL A 28 -10.31 0.14 -6.24
CA VAL A 28 -10.76 0.27 -4.84
C VAL A 28 -10.64 1.73 -4.38
N PHE A 29 -9.53 2.40 -4.69
CA PHE A 29 -9.34 3.81 -4.39
C PHE A 29 -10.41 4.69 -5.05
N GLU A 30 -10.72 4.46 -6.33
CA GLU A 30 -11.79 5.17 -7.04
C GLU A 30 -13.13 5.04 -6.31
N LEU A 31 -13.52 3.83 -5.90
CA LEU A 31 -14.75 3.60 -5.15
C LEU A 31 -14.73 4.30 -3.77
N LEU A 32 -13.61 4.25 -3.06
CA LEU A 32 -13.45 4.92 -1.76
C LEU A 32 -13.51 6.45 -1.91
N SER A 33 -12.98 7.00 -3.02
CA SER A 33 -12.95 8.45 -3.28
C SER A 33 -14.33 9.06 -3.53
N GLN A 34 -15.32 8.24 -3.90
CA GLN A 34 -16.72 8.66 -4.07
C GLN A 34 -17.44 8.85 -2.73
N ARG A 35 -16.83 8.44 -1.62
CA ARG A 35 -17.41 8.53 -0.28
C ARG A 35 -17.00 9.81 0.43
N THR A 36 -17.93 10.44 1.12
CA THR A 36 -17.67 11.67 1.91
C THR A 36 -17.17 11.39 3.32
N ASP A 37 -17.34 10.16 3.81
CA ASP A 37 -16.94 9.68 5.13
C ASP A 37 -15.61 8.91 5.12
N VAL A 38 -14.96 8.79 3.95
CA VAL A 38 -13.65 8.16 3.81
C VAL A 38 -12.62 9.18 3.33
N SER A 39 -11.47 9.19 4.00
CA SER A 39 -10.28 9.91 3.53
C SER A 39 -9.22 8.89 3.17
N SER A 40 -8.90 8.80 1.87
CA SER A 40 -7.88 7.89 1.36
C SER A 40 -6.61 8.68 1.04
N ASN A 41 -5.47 8.19 1.50
CA ASN A 41 -4.15 8.77 1.22
C ASN A 41 -3.16 7.63 1.01
N GLY A 42 -2.15 7.84 0.19
CA GLY A 42 -1.25 6.76 -0.20
C GLY A 42 -0.53 7.03 -1.50
N PHE A 43 0.10 5.98 -1.99
CA PHE A 43 0.70 5.98 -3.32
C PHE A 43 0.56 4.62 -3.98
N ILE A 44 0.57 4.65 -5.30
CA ILE A 44 0.69 3.47 -6.15
C ILE A 44 2.01 3.48 -6.89
N THR A 45 2.42 2.32 -7.38
CA THR A 45 3.62 2.18 -8.20
C THR A 45 3.22 1.96 -9.66
N GLU A 46 3.73 2.80 -10.55
CA GLU A 46 3.51 2.71 -11.99
C GLU A 46 4.78 2.30 -12.72
N GLU A 47 4.64 1.45 -13.74
CA GLU A 47 5.76 1.09 -14.60
C GLU A 47 6.11 2.23 -15.55
N VAL A 48 7.39 2.58 -15.61
CA VAL A 48 7.92 3.53 -16.58
C VAL A 48 8.50 2.74 -17.76
N ARG A 49 7.99 3.03 -18.96
CA ARG A 49 8.41 2.37 -20.20
C ARG A 49 8.88 3.41 -21.21
N GLU A 50 9.93 3.06 -21.93
CA GLU A 50 10.45 3.80 -23.08
C GLU A 50 10.76 2.80 -24.19
N ASN A 51 10.39 3.10 -25.44
CA ASN A 51 10.59 2.21 -26.58
C ASN A 51 10.10 0.77 -26.34
N HIS A 52 8.91 0.64 -25.72
CA HIS A 52 8.31 -0.64 -25.31
C HIS A 52 9.10 -1.48 -24.28
N ARG A 53 10.20 -0.95 -23.75
CA ARG A 53 11.00 -1.57 -22.69
C ARG A 53 10.70 -0.91 -21.35
N ARG A 54 10.55 -1.71 -20.29
CA ARG A 54 10.44 -1.20 -18.93
C ARG A 54 11.78 -0.66 -18.44
N ILE A 55 11.85 0.64 -18.23
CA ILE A 55 13.04 1.37 -17.79
C ILE A 55 13.05 1.67 -16.29
N GLY A 56 11.93 1.46 -15.59
CA GLY A 56 11.86 1.65 -14.15
C GLY A 56 10.45 1.71 -13.60
N PHE A 57 10.33 2.30 -12.42
CA PHE A 57 9.09 2.43 -11.65
C PHE A 57 9.02 3.80 -10.99
N ASP A 58 7.84 4.38 -11.01
CA ASP A 58 7.50 5.63 -10.32
C ASP A 58 6.51 5.34 -9.20
N ILE A 59 6.66 6.04 -8.09
CA ILE A 59 5.56 6.18 -7.14
C ILE A 59 4.72 7.40 -7.52
N VAL A 60 3.40 7.25 -7.43
CA VAL A 60 2.42 8.29 -7.72
C VAL A 60 1.50 8.41 -6.51
N LEU A 61 1.47 9.60 -5.91
CA LEU A 61 0.55 9.87 -4.81
C LEU A 61 -0.90 9.78 -5.30
N LEU A 62 -1.73 9.13 -4.50
CA LEU A 62 -3.16 9.13 -4.68
C LEU A 62 -3.71 10.46 -4.18
N GLY A 63 -4.32 11.22 -5.08
CA GLY A 63 -4.90 12.54 -4.80
C GLY A 63 -6.39 12.60 -5.13
N SER A 64 -7.04 13.70 -4.74
CA SER A 64 -8.37 14.04 -5.25
C SER A 64 -8.32 14.21 -6.77
N ALA A 65 -9.41 13.93 -7.47
CA ALA A 65 -9.55 14.13 -8.92
C ALA A 65 -9.19 15.55 -9.39
N THR A 66 -9.16 16.52 -8.48
CA THR A 66 -8.84 17.93 -8.72
C THR A 66 -7.38 18.32 -8.45
N SER A 67 -6.55 17.41 -7.93
CA SER A 67 -5.15 17.69 -7.58
C SER A 67 -4.18 17.15 -8.62
N VAL A 68 -3.12 17.91 -8.91
CA VAL A 68 -2.02 17.44 -9.78
C VAL A 68 -1.35 16.24 -9.12
N ALA A 69 -1.35 15.09 -9.81
CA ALA A 69 -0.71 13.88 -9.33
C ALA A 69 0.78 14.12 -9.10
N ARG A 70 1.22 14.00 -7.85
CA ARG A 70 2.65 14.09 -7.49
C ARG A 70 3.32 12.75 -7.73
N ARG A 71 4.47 12.78 -8.38
CA ARG A 71 5.20 11.60 -8.82
C ARG A 71 6.68 11.73 -8.47
N ALA A 72 7.32 10.61 -8.15
CA ALA A 72 8.77 10.52 -7.97
C ALA A 72 9.32 9.17 -8.48
N PRO A 73 10.56 9.14 -9.00
CA PRO A 73 11.24 7.88 -9.29
C PRO A 73 11.39 7.01 -8.04
N LEU A 74 10.99 5.74 -8.14
CA LEU A 74 11.34 4.70 -7.17
C LEU A 74 12.62 3.99 -7.61
N ALA A 75 12.64 3.52 -8.85
CA ALA A 75 13.78 2.81 -9.40
C ALA A 75 13.91 3.01 -10.91
N ARG A 76 15.13 2.89 -11.42
CA ARG A 76 15.46 3.02 -12.85
C ARG A 76 16.55 2.04 -13.25
N CYS A 77 16.59 1.69 -14.53
CA CYS A 77 17.74 1.01 -15.13
C CYS A 77 18.97 1.95 -15.13
N VAL A 78 20.17 1.37 -15.04
CA VAL A 78 21.41 2.15 -15.20
C VAL A 78 21.39 2.86 -16.55
N GLY A 79 21.75 4.14 -16.57
CA GLY A 79 21.68 5.01 -17.76
C GLY A 79 20.42 5.88 -17.85
N TYR A 80 19.41 5.63 -16.99
CA TYR A 80 18.15 6.39 -16.98
C TYR A 80 18.06 7.38 -15.80
N GLY A 81 19.10 8.21 -15.62
CA GLY A 81 19.07 9.31 -14.65
C GLY A 81 19.14 8.90 -13.18
N VAL A 82 19.60 7.67 -12.88
CA VAL A 82 19.75 7.17 -11.50
C VAL A 82 21.21 7.05 -11.09
N ASN A 83 21.50 7.34 -9.82
CA ASN A 83 22.81 7.11 -9.23
C ASN A 83 23.11 5.60 -9.13
N SER A 84 24.06 5.12 -9.92
CA SER A 84 24.40 3.69 -10.04
C SER A 84 24.92 3.02 -8.77
N ARG A 85 25.20 3.80 -7.71
CA ARG A 85 25.64 3.35 -6.38
C ARG A 85 24.50 3.00 -5.42
N GLY A 86 23.24 3.25 -5.79
CA GLY A 86 22.09 2.90 -4.96
C GLY A 86 21.87 1.39 -4.83
N PRO A 87 20.99 0.94 -3.90
CA PRO A 87 20.59 -0.45 -3.78
C PRO A 87 20.04 -1.00 -5.10
N ARG A 88 20.32 -2.28 -5.39
CA ARG A 88 19.92 -2.92 -6.64
C ARG A 88 18.91 -4.04 -6.43
N VAL A 89 17.90 -4.08 -7.29
CA VAL A 89 16.94 -5.16 -7.39
C VAL A 89 16.83 -5.59 -8.85
N GLY A 90 17.52 -6.69 -9.19
CA GLY A 90 17.69 -7.11 -10.59
C GLY A 90 18.47 -6.06 -11.38
N GLN A 91 17.91 -5.61 -12.52
CA GLN A 91 18.51 -4.57 -13.36
C GLN A 91 18.23 -3.13 -12.88
N TYR A 92 17.40 -2.96 -11.85
CA TYR A 92 16.95 -1.66 -11.38
C TYR A 92 17.79 -1.17 -10.20
N VAL A 93 18.16 0.10 -10.23
CA VAL A 93 18.78 0.82 -9.12
C VAL A 93 17.70 1.67 -8.45
N VAL A 94 17.58 1.54 -7.13
CA VAL A 94 16.57 2.26 -6.33
C VAL A 94 17.07 3.67 -6.04
N ASP A 95 16.24 4.67 -6.34
CA ASP A 95 16.49 6.07 -6.05
C ASP A 95 15.86 6.44 -4.69
N LEU A 96 16.59 6.13 -3.62
CA LEU A 96 16.10 6.34 -2.25
C LEU A 96 15.74 7.81 -1.96
N PRO A 97 16.55 8.83 -2.30
CA PRO A 97 16.19 10.23 -2.06
C PRO A 97 14.86 10.63 -2.72
N SER A 98 14.68 10.28 -4.00
CA SER A 98 13.43 10.59 -4.73
C SER A 98 12.24 9.87 -4.13
N PHE A 99 12.38 8.58 -3.82
CA PHE A 99 11.34 7.78 -3.20
C PHE A 99 10.95 8.31 -1.82
N GLU A 100 11.93 8.52 -0.94
CA GLU A 100 11.70 8.96 0.44
C GLU A 100 11.07 10.35 0.50
N GLY A 101 11.47 11.26 -0.39
CA GLY A 101 10.93 12.62 -0.47
C GLY A 101 9.42 12.68 -0.74
N LEU A 102 8.83 11.60 -1.24
CA LEU A 102 7.39 11.51 -1.51
C LEU A 102 6.67 10.48 -0.61
N ALA A 103 7.25 9.30 -0.40
CA ALA A 103 6.63 8.23 0.38
C ALA A 103 6.57 8.54 1.88
N ILE A 104 7.63 9.13 2.45
CA ILE A 104 7.70 9.38 3.90
C ILE A 104 6.69 10.43 4.34
N PRO A 105 6.59 11.62 3.70
CA PRO A 105 5.57 12.61 4.07
C PRO A 105 4.15 12.06 3.92
N CYS A 106 3.90 11.20 2.92
CA CYS A 106 2.62 10.54 2.73
C CYS A 106 2.25 9.67 3.94
N ILE A 107 3.13 8.76 4.37
CA ILE A 107 2.87 7.89 5.54
C ILE A 107 2.77 8.72 6.82
N GLN A 108 3.62 9.72 7.00
CA GLN A 108 3.57 10.61 8.17
C GLN A 108 2.25 11.37 8.28
N SER A 109 1.69 11.84 7.16
CA SER A 109 0.39 12.52 7.16
C SER A 109 -0.73 11.62 7.70
N VAL A 110 -0.70 10.33 7.37
CA VAL A 110 -1.63 9.34 7.91
C VAL A 110 -1.36 9.14 9.40
N LEU A 111 -0.11 8.84 9.78
CA LEU A 111 0.30 8.62 11.17
C LEU A 111 -0.12 9.76 12.09
N ASN A 112 0.02 11.00 11.64
CA ASN A 112 -0.37 12.20 12.39
C ASN A 112 -1.89 12.39 12.45
N GLY A 113 -2.63 11.90 11.45
CA GLY A 113 -4.10 11.90 11.48
C GLY A 113 -4.69 10.83 12.40
N VAL A 114 -3.99 9.72 12.59
CA VAL A 114 -4.43 8.62 13.46
C VAL A 114 -4.52 9.07 14.93
N GLY A 115 -5.73 9.06 15.48
CA GLY A 115 -6.01 9.38 16.89
C GLY A 115 -6.41 10.84 17.17
N ASN A 116 -6.35 11.73 16.18
CA ASN A 116 -6.71 13.15 16.32
C ASN A 116 -8.19 13.46 16.02
N GLN A 117 -9.08 12.47 16.10
CA GLN A 117 -10.51 12.68 15.89
C GLN A 117 -11.13 13.33 17.13
N ARG A 118 -11.57 14.59 16.97
CA ARG A 118 -12.25 15.33 18.04
C ARG A 118 -13.58 14.64 18.38
N PRO A 119 -14.00 14.60 19.66
CA PRO A 119 -15.23 13.91 20.07
C PRO A 119 -16.54 14.60 19.66
N GLU A 120 -16.50 15.78 19.05
CA GLU A 120 -17.70 16.61 18.88
C GLU A 120 -18.18 16.68 17.42
N GLY A 121 -19.31 16.01 17.17
CA GLY A 121 -20.29 16.41 16.15
C GLY A 121 -20.14 15.85 14.74
N ASP A 122 -18.93 15.53 14.27
CA ASP A 122 -18.71 15.07 12.90
C ASP A 122 -18.53 13.55 12.84
N ARG A 123 -19.30 12.89 11.95
CA ARG A 123 -19.25 11.45 11.65
C ARG A 123 -17.81 10.91 11.70
N LYS A 124 -17.58 9.80 12.41
CA LYS A 124 -16.31 9.04 12.40
C LYS A 124 -15.84 8.89 10.95
N LYS A 125 -14.80 9.63 10.54
CA LYS A 125 -14.23 9.50 9.18
C LYS A 125 -13.26 8.32 9.19
N LEU A 126 -13.39 7.41 8.22
CA LEU A 126 -12.43 6.33 8.03
C LEU A 126 -11.21 6.86 7.27
N THR A 127 -10.02 6.66 7.80
CA THR A 127 -8.77 6.94 7.10
C THR A 127 -8.24 5.66 6.46
N VAL A 128 -8.03 5.66 5.14
CA VAL A 128 -7.44 4.52 4.42
C VAL A 128 -6.06 4.90 3.93
N CYS A 129 -5.05 4.17 4.37
CA CYS A 129 -3.69 4.29 3.87
C CYS A 129 -3.45 3.25 2.78
N ILE A 130 -3.13 3.69 1.57
CA ILE A 130 -2.92 2.81 0.42
C ILE A 130 -1.44 2.77 0.04
N ILE A 131 -0.86 1.58 -0.02
CA ILE A 131 0.57 1.40 -0.33
C ILE A 131 0.74 0.25 -1.34
N ASP A 132 1.03 0.58 -2.59
CA ASP A 132 1.39 -0.40 -3.61
C ASP A 132 2.84 -0.16 -4.04
N GLU A 133 3.87 -0.93 -3.65
CA GLU A 133 3.94 -2.24 -2.96
C GLU A 133 4.81 -2.15 -1.68
N ILE A 134 4.61 -3.04 -0.70
CA ILE A 134 5.57 -3.27 0.39
C ILE A 134 6.51 -4.39 -0.04
N GLY A 135 7.48 -4.04 -0.88
CA GLY A 135 8.35 -4.97 -1.58
C GLY A 135 9.85 -4.71 -1.35
N LYS A 136 10.68 -5.46 -2.07
CA LYS A 136 12.14 -5.40 -1.93
C LYS A 136 12.72 -4.03 -2.31
N MET A 137 12.11 -3.34 -3.28
CA MET A 137 12.60 -2.04 -3.74
C MET A 137 12.35 -0.96 -2.69
N GLU A 138 11.13 -0.89 -2.17
CA GLU A 138 10.68 0.10 -1.19
C GLU A 138 11.35 -0.14 0.16
N LEU A 139 11.47 -1.41 0.58
CA LEU A 139 12.15 -1.81 1.82
C LEU A 139 13.68 -1.72 1.73
N SER A 140 14.24 -1.34 0.58
CA SER A 140 15.65 -0.91 0.53
C SER A 140 15.87 0.40 1.29
N SER A 141 14.81 1.20 1.53
CA SER A 141 14.85 2.32 2.45
C SER A 141 14.61 1.85 3.90
N SER A 142 15.62 2.03 4.75
CA SER A 142 15.46 1.83 6.20
C SER A 142 14.48 2.83 6.82
N ASN A 143 14.36 4.03 6.24
CA ASN A 143 13.48 5.09 6.71
C ASN A 143 12.02 4.70 6.45
N PHE A 144 11.73 4.25 5.23
CA PHE A 144 10.42 3.71 4.85
C PHE A 144 10.04 2.50 5.71
N THR A 145 10.98 1.56 5.89
CA THR A 145 10.79 0.37 6.73
C THR A 145 10.33 0.74 8.15
N LYS A 146 10.98 1.74 8.78
CA LYS A 146 10.59 2.24 10.11
C LYS A 146 9.19 2.82 10.13
N HIS A 147 8.83 3.65 9.14
CA HIS A 147 7.51 4.29 9.06
C HIS A 147 6.39 3.27 8.80
N ILE A 148 6.64 2.25 7.97
CA ILE A 148 5.70 1.14 7.77
C ILE A 148 5.48 0.36 9.06
N GLN A 149 6.54 0.04 9.80
CA GLN A 149 6.42 -0.65 11.09
C GLN A 149 5.61 0.18 12.10
N GLN A 150 5.86 1.49 12.17
CA GLN A 150 5.07 2.40 13.01
C GLN A 150 3.60 2.42 12.60
N LEU A 151 3.32 2.47 11.29
CA LEU A 151 1.96 2.45 10.75
C LEU A 151 1.24 1.15 11.12
N ILE A 152 1.87 -0.01 10.89
CA ILE A 152 1.34 -1.32 11.26
C ILE A 152 1.01 -1.35 12.76
N ASN A 153 1.95 -0.98 13.63
CA ASN A 153 1.74 -0.99 15.07
C ASN A 153 0.58 -0.08 15.51
N LYS A 154 0.46 1.10 14.88
CA LYS A 154 -0.59 2.06 15.22
C LYS A 154 -1.96 1.58 14.75
N VAL A 155 -2.05 1.04 13.54
CA VAL A 155 -3.28 0.48 12.94
C VAL A 155 -3.77 -0.76 13.70
N SER A 156 -2.83 -1.57 14.21
CA SER A 156 -3.13 -2.74 15.04
C SER A 156 -3.50 -2.42 16.49
N SER A 157 -3.30 -1.19 16.96
CA SER A 157 -3.62 -0.82 18.34
C SER A 157 -5.13 -0.71 18.54
N SER A 158 -5.68 -1.30 19.61
CA SER A 158 -7.13 -1.41 19.85
C SER A 158 -7.89 -0.07 19.91
N GLY A 159 -7.20 1.05 20.11
CA GLY A 159 -7.79 2.40 20.07
C GLY A 159 -7.89 3.03 18.67
N CYS A 160 -7.37 2.36 17.64
CA CYS A 160 -7.28 2.87 16.26
C CYS A 160 -8.29 2.16 15.34
N LEU A 161 -9.58 2.32 15.62
CA LEU A 161 -10.64 1.64 14.85
C LEU A 161 -10.97 2.31 13.51
N ASN A 162 -10.57 3.58 13.32
CA ASN A 162 -10.93 4.37 12.14
C ASN A 162 -9.78 4.50 11.14
N THR A 163 -8.81 3.58 11.15
CA THR A 163 -7.71 3.59 10.17
C THR A 163 -7.49 2.19 9.61
N VAL A 164 -7.45 2.09 8.28
CA VAL A 164 -7.18 0.85 7.56
C VAL A 164 -5.91 1.03 6.72
N LEU A 165 -5.02 0.04 6.77
CA LEU A 165 -3.89 -0.09 5.84
C LEU A 165 -4.27 -1.07 4.73
N LEU A 166 -4.37 -0.58 3.50
CA LEU A 166 -4.53 -1.38 2.29
C LEU A 166 -3.21 -1.41 1.53
N ALA A 167 -2.53 -2.54 1.49
CA ALA A 167 -1.22 -2.63 0.85
C ALA A 167 -1.08 -3.85 -0.06
N THR A 168 -0.21 -3.76 -1.07
CA THR A 168 0.23 -4.97 -1.81
C THR A 168 1.53 -5.51 -1.27
N VAL A 169 1.70 -6.82 -1.39
CA VAL A 169 2.93 -7.54 -1.03
C VAL A 169 3.32 -8.53 -2.13
N PRO A 170 4.62 -8.72 -2.39
CA PRO A 170 5.09 -9.62 -3.44
C PRO A 170 4.60 -11.04 -3.18
N SER A 171 4.18 -11.77 -4.24
CA SER A 171 3.68 -13.15 -4.12
C SER A 171 4.76 -14.22 -4.10
N SER A 172 5.95 -13.91 -4.59
CA SER A 172 7.05 -14.87 -4.72
C SER A 172 7.38 -15.50 -3.37
N ARG A 173 7.40 -16.83 -3.34
CA ARG A 173 7.85 -17.63 -2.18
C ARG A 173 9.09 -18.40 -2.59
N ARG A 174 10.03 -18.52 -1.65
CA ARG A 174 11.16 -19.44 -1.68
C ARG A 174 10.66 -20.87 -1.40
N PRO A 175 11.50 -21.90 -1.60
CA PRO A 175 11.11 -23.29 -1.35
C PRO A 175 10.66 -23.56 0.10
N ASP A 176 11.10 -22.75 1.06
CA ASP A 176 10.68 -22.77 2.47
C ASP A 176 9.28 -22.16 2.71
N GLY A 177 8.60 -21.69 1.65
CA GLY A 177 7.28 -21.07 1.74
C GLY A 177 7.30 -19.57 2.12
N LEU A 178 8.47 -19.01 2.44
CA LEU A 178 8.64 -17.60 2.82
C LEU A 178 8.97 -16.72 1.62
N ARG A 179 8.63 -15.44 1.67
CA ARG A 179 8.94 -14.47 0.61
C ARG A 179 10.40 -14.03 0.66
N GLY A 180 11.06 -14.24 1.80
CA GLY A 180 12.47 -13.91 1.99
C GLY A 180 12.71 -12.44 2.28
N ILE A 181 11.65 -11.75 2.71
CA ILE A 181 11.68 -10.36 3.14
C ILE A 181 11.03 -10.35 4.51
N ARG A 182 11.87 -10.30 5.56
CA ARG A 182 11.45 -10.52 6.95
C ARG A 182 10.20 -9.73 7.34
N LEU A 183 10.16 -8.43 7.04
CA LEU A 183 8.98 -7.61 7.36
C LEU A 183 7.70 -8.09 6.68
N VAL A 184 7.78 -8.54 5.41
CA VAL A 184 6.62 -9.01 4.66
C VAL A 184 6.17 -10.38 5.18
N ASP A 185 7.13 -11.25 5.50
CA ASP A 185 6.86 -12.57 6.08
C ASP A 185 6.19 -12.42 7.45
N ASP A 186 6.75 -11.57 8.32
CA ASP A 186 6.19 -11.22 9.62
C ASP A 186 4.77 -10.66 9.45
N LEU A 187 4.57 -9.70 8.56
CA LEU A 187 3.27 -9.06 8.30
C LEU A 187 2.22 -10.05 7.78
N CYS A 188 2.58 -10.94 6.85
CA CYS A 188 1.65 -11.95 6.32
C CYS A 188 1.25 -13.01 7.36
N SER A 189 2.04 -13.21 8.41
CA SER A 189 1.80 -14.21 9.46
C SER A 189 0.93 -13.71 10.61
N ARG A 190 0.63 -12.41 10.66
CA ARG A 190 -0.11 -11.81 11.78
C ARG A 190 -1.58 -12.21 11.78
N PRO A 191 -2.20 -12.42 12.96
CA PRO A 191 -3.62 -12.79 13.06
C PRO A 191 -4.58 -11.63 12.79
N ASP A 192 -4.10 -10.38 12.84
CA ASP A 192 -4.87 -9.14 12.60
C ASP A 192 -4.75 -8.62 11.16
N VAL A 193 -4.33 -9.48 10.23
CA VAL A 193 -4.15 -9.19 8.80
C VAL A 193 -5.10 -10.05 7.97
N SER A 194 -5.77 -9.44 7.00
CA SER A 194 -6.51 -10.16 5.95
C SER A 194 -5.73 -10.17 4.65
N LEU A 195 -5.39 -11.36 4.14
CA LEU A 195 -4.63 -11.53 2.91
C LEU A 195 -5.54 -11.97 1.75
N PHE A 196 -5.56 -11.19 0.67
CA PHE A 196 -6.29 -11.47 -0.56
C PHE A 196 -5.33 -11.86 -1.67
N GLU A 197 -5.50 -13.07 -2.23
CA GLU A 197 -4.68 -13.54 -3.35
C GLU A 197 -5.36 -13.31 -4.70
N VAL A 198 -4.77 -12.44 -5.51
CA VAL A 198 -5.25 -12.02 -6.82
C VAL A 198 -4.66 -12.90 -7.92
N SER A 199 -5.57 -13.37 -8.76
CA SER A 199 -5.32 -14.05 -10.02
C SER A 199 -6.11 -13.37 -11.15
N PHE A 200 -5.84 -13.77 -12.39
CA PHE A 200 -6.56 -13.24 -13.54
C PHE A 200 -8.06 -13.55 -13.51
N SER A 201 -8.49 -14.64 -12.87
CA SER A 201 -9.89 -15.06 -12.85
C SER A 201 -10.72 -14.41 -11.74
N ASN A 202 -10.09 -13.94 -10.65
CA ASN A 202 -10.81 -13.41 -9.49
C ASN A 202 -10.65 -11.89 -9.29
N ARG A 203 -9.79 -11.22 -10.05
CA ARG A 203 -9.46 -9.79 -9.88
C ARG A 203 -10.69 -8.90 -9.75
N ASP A 204 -11.66 -9.05 -10.66
CA ASP A 204 -12.84 -8.18 -10.69
C ASP A 204 -13.77 -8.44 -9.50
N SER A 205 -13.94 -9.70 -9.09
CA SER A 205 -14.70 -10.03 -7.87
C SER A 205 -14.01 -9.55 -6.59
N LEU A 206 -12.67 -9.55 -6.56
CA LEU A 206 -11.89 -9.12 -5.41
C LEU A 206 -11.96 -7.62 -5.16
N VAL A 207 -12.16 -6.79 -6.20
CA VAL A 207 -12.36 -5.34 -6.02
C VAL A 207 -13.49 -5.09 -5.01
N LYS A 208 -14.64 -5.74 -5.20
CA LYS A 208 -15.79 -5.58 -4.31
C LYS A 208 -15.50 -6.12 -2.90
N GLN A 209 -14.85 -7.28 -2.80
CA GLN A 209 -14.52 -7.89 -1.50
C GLN A 209 -13.56 -7.03 -0.69
N VAL A 210 -12.51 -6.48 -1.32
CA VAL A 210 -11.54 -5.61 -0.67
C VAL A 210 -12.18 -4.28 -0.28
N TYR A 211 -13.01 -3.70 -1.16
CA TYR A 211 -13.77 -2.49 -0.83
C TYR A 211 -14.70 -2.72 0.37
N ASP A 212 -15.51 -3.78 0.34
CA ASP A 212 -16.45 -4.13 1.43
C ASP A 212 -15.70 -4.41 2.74
N ALA A 213 -14.55 -5.07 2.68
CA ALA A 213 -13.68 -5.29 3.84
C ALA A 213 -13.14 -3.96 4.40
N THR A 214 -12.75 -3.02 3.52
CA THR A 214 -12.23 -1.70 3.91
C THR A 214 -13.30 -0.88 4.63
N ILE A 215 -14.52 -0.80 4.09
CA ILE A 215 -15.60 0.01 4.68
C ILE A 215 -16.34 -0.70 5.83
N GLY A 216 -16.23 -2.02 5.94
CA GLY A 216 -16.86 -2.82 7.00
C GLY A 216 -16.47 -2.37 8.42
N HIS A 217 -15.35 -1.66 8.55
CA HIS A 217 -14.88 -1.05 9.79
C HIS A 217 -15.74 0.13 10.29
N MET A 218 -16.59 0.72 9.44
CA MET A 218 -17.46 1.84 9.82
C MET A 218 -18.78 1.39 10.49
N ALA A 219 -19.08 0.09 10.51
CA ALA A 219 -20.36 -0.44 10.98
C ALA A 219 -20.45 -0.68 12.50
N HIS A 220 -19.49 -0.17 13.29
CA HIS A 220 -19.43 -0.33 14.75
C HIS A 220 -19.23 0.98 15.53
#